data_AF-A0A257NJZ3-F1
#
_entry.id   AF-A0A257NJZ3-F1
#
_cell.length_a   1.000
_cell.length_b   1.000
_cell.length_c   1.000
_cell.angle_alpha   90.00
_cell.angle_beta   90.00
_cell.angle_gamma   90.00
#
_symmetry.space_group_name_H-M   'P 1'
#
loop_
_entity.id
_entity.type
_entity.pdbx_description
1 polymer ?
#
loop_
_entity_poly.entity_id
_entity_poly.type
_entity_poly.pdbx_seq_one_letter_code
_entity_poly.pdbx_strand_id
1 'polypeptide(L)'
;MRFKRWPRVEAYMETARTRAAVVLSQRRQRDKLPLLAALIAAEQPSVNEVIGERHRSWPKWQQQKRDQRAELWREARRRLAAYPLITRHAIRWLWDDAPYPGDPSYLSDFLLQIERGRVDPFCRAPWRPSDEEIAEGRRRLAIFSLTLQQPVAAPDPGPCPPPASERAPKIRSLGLVTAGDGG
;
A
#
# COMPACT_ATOMS: atom_id res chain seq x y z
N MET A 1 10.12 -21.22 8.42
CA MET A 1 10.13 -19.89 9.06
C MET A 1 10.34 -18.83 8.01
N ARG A 2 9.22 -18.24 7.61
CA ARG A 2 9.11 -17.22 6.59
C ARG A 2 9.94 -16.00 6.97
N PHE A 3 10.73 -15.55 6.01
CA PHE A 3 11.68 -14.46 6.16
C PHE A 3 11.68 -13.63 4.88
N LYS A 4 11.46 -12.32 5.03
CA LYS A 4 11.60 -11.37 3.92
C LYS A 4 13.01 -10.79 3.94
N ARG A 5 13.75 -11.06 2.85
CA ARG A 5 15.08 -10.48 2.61
C ARG A 5 14.99 -8.96 2.55
N TRP A 6 15.98 -8.29 3.14
CA TRP A 6 16.12 -6.84 2.99
C TRP A 6 16.34 -6.50 1.50
N PRO A 7 15.60 -5.54 0.93
CA PRO A 7 15.74 -5.18 -0.48
C PRO A 7 17.16 -4.66 -0.76
N ARG A 8 17.63 -4.85 -2.00
CA ARG A 8 18.83 -4.16 -2.47
C ARG A 8 18.43 -2.70 -2.72
N VAL A 9 18.87 -1.81 -1.85
CA VAL A 9 18.59 -0.37 -1.97
C VAL A 9 19.76 0.28 -2.69
N GLU A 10 19.45 1.11 -3.68
CA GLU A 10 20.46 1.84 -4.45
C GLU A 10 21.10 2.98 -3.63
N ALA A 11 22.14 3.57 -4.21
CA ALA A 11 22.74 4.78 -3.67
C ALA A 11 21.71 5.92 -3.58
N TYR A 12 21.99 6.92 -2.75
CA TYR A 12 21.10 8.06 -2.62
C TYR A 12 21.00 8.80 -3.96
N MET A 13 19.79 8.88 -4.50
CA MET A 13 19.50 9.56 -5.75
C MET A 13 19.03 10.97 -5.47
N GLU A 14 19.78 11.96 -5.93
CA GLU A 14 19.37 13.34 -5.89
C GLU A 14 18.34 13.63 -7.00
N THR A 15 17.28 14.36 -6.67
CA THR A 15 16.27 14.82 -7.65
C THR A 15 16.01 16.31 -7.46
N ALA A 16 15.47 16.97 -8.51
CA ALA A 16 15.04 18.36 -8.42
C ALA A 16 14.01 18.57 -7.28
N ARG A 17 13.12 17.59 -7.08
CA ARG A 17 12.17 17.57 -5.96
C ARG A 17 12.87 17.55 -4.61
N THR A 18 13.94 16.77 -4.46
CA THR A 18 14.73 16.71 -3.23
C THR A 18 15.34 18.07 -2.89
N ARG A 19 15.93 18.76 -3.88
CA ARG A 19 16.49 20.12 -3.69
C ARG A 19 15.41 21.14 -3.31
N ALA A 20 14.27 21.13 -4.02
CA ALA A 20 13.15 22.00 -3.71
C ALA A 20 12.61 21.76 -2.29
N ALA A 21 12.54 20.51 -1.84
CA ALA A 21 12.11 20.16 -0.49
C ALA A 21 13.04 20.73 0.60
N VAL A 22 14.35 20.82 0.36
CA VAL A 22 15.29 21.45 1.30
C VAL A 22 14.99 22.94 1.43
N VAL A 23 14.81 23.65 0.30
CA VAL A 23 14.49 25.09 0.30
C VAL A 23 13.15 25.36 1.00
N LEU A 24 12.13 24.54 0.72
CA LEU A 24 10.82 24.66 1.39
C LEU A 24 10.91 24.37 2.89
N SER A 25 11.71 23.38 3.30
CA SER A 25 11.96 23.08 4.71
C SER A 25 12.64 24.27 5.41
N GLN A 26 13.64 24.87 4.78
CA GLN A 26 14.37 26.03 5.31
C GLN A 26 13.49 27.28 5.40
N ARG A 27 12.59 27.51 4.44
CA ARG A 27 11.55 28.55 4.52
C ARG A 27 10.64 28.32 5.72
N ARG A 28 10.07 27.11 5.84
CA ARG A 28 9.20 26.74 6.98
C ARG A 28 9.87 26.93 8.34
N GLN A 29 11.17 26.69 8.45
CA GLN A 29 11.93 26.93 9.68
C GLN A 29 12.00 28.43 10.03
N ARG A 30 12.24 29.29 9.04
CA ARG A 30 12.27 30.76 9.23
C ARG A 30 10.88 31.30 9.55
N ASP A 31 9.86 30.82 8.84
CA ASP A 31 8.47 31.25 9.02
C ASP A 31 7.93 30.87 10.41
N LYS A 32 8.44 29.78 11.00
CA LYS A 32 8.07 29.35 12.36
C LYS A 32 8.54 30.32 13.44
N LEU A 33 9.64 31.04 13.22
CA LEU A 33 10.27 31.94 14.19
C LEU A 33 10.67 33.26 13.49
N PRO A 34 9.69 34.10 13.11
CA PRO A 34 9.92 35.25 12.24
C PRO A 34 10.88 36.29 12.84
N LEU A 35 10.84 36.48 14.17
CA LEU A 35 11.76 37.39 14.88
C LEU A 35 13.22 36.95 14.78
N LEU A 36 13.47 35.65 14.58
CA LEU A 36 14.80 35.05 14.46
C LEU A 36 15.13 34.66 13.01
N ALA A 37 14.28 35.02 12.04
CA ALA A 37 14.41 34.52 10.67
C ALA A 37 15.76 34.85 10.02
N ALA A 38 16.34 36.01 10.31
CA ALA A 38 17.65 36.42 9.81
C ALA A 38 18.78 35.57 10.43
N LEU A 39 18.73 35.30 11.73
CA LEU A 39 19.69 34.45 12.43
C LEU A 39 19.60 33.00 11.93
N ILE A 40 18.38 32.47 11.79
CA ILE A 40 18.13 31.14 11.24
C ILE A 40 18.64 31.03 9.81
N ALA A 41 18.44 32.06 8.97
CA ALA A 41 18.95 32.06 7.60
C ALA A 41 20.49 32.04 7.54
N ALA A 42 21.16 32.72 8.47
CA ALA A 42 22.62 32.76 8.54
C ALA A 42 23.23 31.42 8.97
N GLU A 43 22.55 30.68 9.84
CA GLU A 43 23.00 29.36 10.30
C GLU A 43 22.60 28.22 9.36
N GLN A 44 21.65 28.45 8.45
CA GLN A 44 21.16 27.41 7.55
C GLN A 44 22.24 26.97 6.56
N PRO A 45 22.55 25.66 6.48
CA PRO A 45 23.49 25.14 5.49
C PRO A 45 22.95 25.33 4.08
N SER A 46 23.85 25.46 3.11
CA SER A 46 23.49 25.50 1.71
C SER A 46 22.82 24.19 1.27
N VAL A 47 22.02 24.25 0.21
CA VAL A 47 21.35 23.07 -0.35
C VAL A 47 22.37 21.97 -0.70
N ASN A 48 23.52 22.35 -1.27
CA ASN A 48 24.57 21.40 -1.65
C ASN A 48 25.20 20.72 -0.43
N GLU A 49 25.41 21.43 0.67
CA GLU A 49 25.92 20.84 1.91
C GLU A 49 24.93 19.83 2.51
N VAL A 50 23.64 20.19 2.55
CA VAL A 50 22.59 19.28 3.05
C VAL A 50 22.53 18.01 2.21
N ILE A 51 22.55 18.15 0.88
CA ILE A 51 22.49 17.00 -0.02
C ILE A 51 23.78 16.16 0.11
N GLY A 52 24.95 16.80 0.13
CA GLY A 52 26.23 16.13 0.33
C GLY A 52 26.26 15.33 1.64
N GLU A 53 25.73 15.89 2.72
CA GLU A 53 25.60 15.17 3.98
C GLU A 53 24.66 13.98 3.89
N ARG A 54 23.53 14.11 3.19
CA ARG A 54 22.62 12.97 2.95
C ARG A 54 23.31 11.86 2.16
N HIS A 55 24.10 12.18 1.14
CA HIS A 55 24.88 11.19 0.41
C HIS A 55 25.87 10.46 1.33
N ARG A 56 26.57 11.18 2.21
CA ARG A 56 27.52 10.58 3.18
C ARG A 56 26.84 9.72 4.23
N SER A 57 25.69 10.17 4.73
CA SER A 57 24.95 9.51 5.81
C SER A 57 24.09 8.34 5.32
N TRP A 58 23.68 8.31 4.06
CA TRP A 58 22.81 7.28 3.50
C TRP A 58 23.34 5.84 3.66
N PRO A 59 24.60 5.51 3.31
CA PRO A 59 25.14 4.17 3.53
C PRO A 59 25.16 3.78 5.01
N LYS A 60 25.52 4.71 5.90
CA LYS A 60 25.55 4.48 7.35
C LYS A 60 24.15 4.16 7.87
N TRP A 61 23.15 4.93 7.44
CA TRP A 61 21.76 4.71 7.81
C TRP A 61 21.23 3.36 7.30
N GLN A 62 21.54 2.98 6.05
CA GLN A 62 21.17 1.67 5.51
C GLN A 62 21.79 0.53 6.33
N GLN A 63 23.07 0.65 6.68
CA GLN A 63 23.76 -0.35 7.48
C GLN A 63 23.15 -0.46 8.87
N GLN A 64 22.92 0.66 9.56
CA GLN A 64 22.25 0.69 10.86
C GLN A 64 20.87 0.03 10.81
N LYS A 65 20.08 0.25 9.75
CA LYS A 65 18.77 -0.40 9.59
C LYS A 65 18.89 -1.91 9.36
N ARG A 66 19.89 -2.36 8.62
CA ARG A 66 20.18 -3.79 8.43
C ARG A 66 20.60 -4.44 9.75
N ASP A 67 21.43 -3.76 10.54
CA ASP A 67 21.90 -4.25 11.84
C ASP A 67 20.76 -4.31 12.86
N GLN A 68 19.96 -3.26 12.95
CA GLN A 68 18.75 -3.22 13.78
C GLN A 68 17.80 -4.38 13.42
N ARG A 69 17.56 -4.61 12.12
CA ARG A 69 16.72 -5.72 11.65
C ARG A 69 17.33 -7.07 12.01
N ALA A 70 18.64 -7.24 11.85
CA ALA A 70 19.33 -8.47 12.18
C ALA A 70 19.23 -8.77 13.69
N GLU A 71 19.37 -7.75 14.53
CA GLU A 71 19.24 -7.88 15.97
C GLU A 71 17.82 -8.31 16.39
N LEU A 72 16.79 -7.66 15.85
CA LEU A 72 15.40 -8.06 16.09
C LEU A 72 15.14 -9.51 15.66
N TRP A 73 15.76 -9.98 14.57
CA TRP A 73 15.67 -11.39 14.19
C TRP A 73 16.34 -12.32 15.20
N ARG A 74 17.53 -11.96 15.70
CA ARG A 74 18.22 -12.76 16.72
C ARG A 74 17.40 -12.83 18.00
N GLU A 75 16.85 -11.71 18.44
CA GLU A 75 15.98 -11.62 19.61
C GLU A 75 14.72 -12.48 19.45
N ALA A 76 13.97 -12.30 18.37
CA ALA A 76 12.74 -13.07 18.12
C ALA A 76 13.02 -14.58 18.05
N ARG A 77 14.15 -14.98 17.44
CA ARG A 77 14.55 -16.39 17.38
C ARG A 77 15.00 -16.94 18.73
N ARG A 78 15.70 -16.14 19.55
CA ARG A 78 16.04 -16.51 20.93
C ARG A 78 14.77 -16.74 21.75
N ARG A 79 13.79 -15.83 21.64
CA ARG A 79 12.49 -15.96 22.31
C ARG A 79 11.73 -17.19 21.84
N LEU A 80 11.68 -17.44 20.54
CA LEU A 80 11.10 -18.67 19.99
C LEU A 80 11.81 -19.95 20.50
N ALA A 81 13.14 -19.90 20.63
CA ALA A 81 13.91 -21.02 21.15
C ALA A 81 13.64 -21.30 22.64
N ALA A 82 13.17 -20.32 23.41
CA ALA A 82 12.82 -20.53 24.82
C ALA A 82 11.56 -21.40 25.02
N TYR A 83 10.69 -21.54 24.01
CA TYR A 83 9.51 -22.40 24.10
C TYR A 83 9.87 -23.89 24.05
N PRO A 84 9.03 -24.77 24.67
CA PRO A 84 9.11 -26.21 24.50
C PRO A 84 9.07 -26.62 23.02
N LEU A 85 9.71 -27.74 22.68
CA LEU A 85 9.90 -28.17 21.30
C LEU A 85 8.58 -28.26 20.51
N ILE A 86 7.56 -28.89 21.09
CA ILE A 86 6.24 -29.06 20.45
C ILE A 86 5.60 -27.70 20.17
N THR A 87 5.58 -26.82 21.18
CA THR A 87 5.04 -25.45 21.05
C THR A 87 5.80 -24.66 19.99
N ARG A 88 7.13 -24.78 19.94
CA ARG A 88 7.96 -24.12 18.94
C ARG A 88 7.60 -24.54 17.51
N HIS A 89 7.35 -25.83 17.30
CA HIS A 89 6.91 -26.35 16.00
C HIS A 89 5.54 -25.82 15.60
N ALA A 90 4.57 -25.81 16.53
CA ALA A 90 3.24 -25.26 16.30
C ALA A 90 3.30 -23.76 15.94
N ILE A 91 4.05 -22.96 16.72
CA ILE A 91 4.26 -21.53 16.46
C ILE A 91 4.89 -21.31 15.08
N ARG A 92 5.89 -22.12 14.69
CA ARG A 92 6.57 -21.98 13.40
C ARG A 92 5.64 -22.31 12.23
N TRP A 93 4.82 -23.35 12.36
CA TRP A 93 3.81 -23.71 11.36
C TRP A 93 2.78 -22.58 11.20
N LEU A 94 2.27 -22.08 12.33
CA LEU A 94 1.30 -21.00 12.36
C LEU A 94 1.86 -19.68 11.78
N TRP A 95 3.13 -19.37 12.07
CA TRP A 95 3.82 -18.20 11.51
C TRP A 95 4.03 -18.28 9.99
N ASP A 96 4.33 -19.48 9.48
CA ASP A 96 4.56 -19.68 8.04
C ASP A 96 3.25 -19.47 7.23
N ASP A 97 2.10 -19.71 7.86
CA ASP A 97 0.75 -19.50 7.31
C ASP A 97 0.17 -18.09 7.52
N ALA A 98 0.70 -17.33 8.47
CA ALA A 98 0.09 -16.06 8.87
C ALA A 98 0.02 -15.03 7.72
N PRO A 99 -1.01 -14.17 7.64
CA PRO A 99 -1.15 -13.16 6.59
C PRO A 99 -0.18 -11.98 6.76
N TYR A 100 0.53 -11.91 7.88
CA TYR A 100 1.44 -10.81 8.20
C TYR A 100 2.69 -10.80 7.32
N PRO A 101 3.41 -9.66 7.21
CA PRO A 101 4.72 -9.65 6.57
C PRO A 101 5.73 -10.54 7.30
N GLY A 102 6.63 -11.20 6.55
CA GLY A 102 7.75 -12.00 7.07
C GLY A 102 8.88 -11.15 7.68
N ASP A 103 8.53 -10.30 8.64
CA ASP A 103 9.35 -9.25 9.25
C ASP A 103 9.57 -9.54 10.75
N PRO A 104 10.75 -9.22 11.31
CA PRO A 104 11.03 -9.59 12.70
C PRO A 104 10.13 -8.86 13.71
N SER A 105 9.68 -7.63 13.41
CA SER A 105 8.79 -6.89 14.32
C SER A 105 7.43 -7.57 14.44
N TYR A 106 6.89 -8.07 13.32
CA TYR A 106 5.64 -8.83 13.31
C TYR A 106 5.80 -10.18 13.99
N LEU A 107 6.94 -10.86 13.84
CA LEU A 107 7.21 -12.08 14.58
C LEU A 107 7.28 -11.82 16.09
N SER A 108 7.97 -10.76 16.52
CA SER A 108 8.06 -10.39 17.93
C SER A 108 6.69 -10.06 18.53
N ASP A 109 5.85 -9.30 17.82
CA ASP A 109 4.49 -9.02 18.26
C ASP A 109 3.64 -10.30 18.29
N PHE A 110 3.78 -11.17 17.30
CA PHE A 110 3.10 -12.46 17.26
C PHE A 110 3.44 -13.34 18.47
N LEU A 111 4.73 -13.44 18.85
CA LEU A 111 5.15 -14.13 20.06
C LEU A 111 4.58 -13.48 21.33
N LEU A 112 4.45 -12.16 21.36
CA LEU A 112 3.83 -11.42 22.46
C LEU A 112 2.33 -11.68 22.55
N GLN A 113 1.64 -11.82 21.43
CA GLN A 113 0.23 -12.19 21.41
C GLN A 113 0.00 -13.61 21.95
N ILE A 114 0.92 -14.54 21.66
CA ILE A 114 0.90 -15.90 22.22
C ILE A 114 1.12 -15.87 23.74
N GLU A 115 2.11 -15.12 24.23
CA GLU A 115 2.34 -14.98 25.68
C GLU A 115 1.17 -14.34 26.41
N ARG A 116 0.47 -13.40 25.75
CA ARG A 116 -0.74 -12.77 26.28
C ARG A 116 -1.99 -13.64 26.15
N GLY A 117 -1.88 -14.86 25.61
CA GLY A 117 -3.01 -15.78 25.40
C GLY A 117 -4.03 -15.30 24.36
N ARG A 118 -3.69 -14.33 23.51
CA ARG A 118 -4.57 -13.87 22.42
C ARG A 118 -4.55 -14.80 21.22
N VAL A 119 -3.45 -15.53 21.06
CA VAL A 119 -3.26 -16.52 20.02
C VAL A 119 -2.80 -17.80 20.69
N ASP A 120 -3.59 -18.86 20.59
CA ASP A 120 -3.17 -20.19 21.00
C ASP A 120 -2.50 -20.91 19.81
N PRO A 121 -1.22 -21.32 19.91
CA PRO A 121 -0.51 -22.04 18.86
C PRO A 121 -1.14 -23.38 18.45
N PHE A 122 -1.92 -24.00 19.34
CA PHE A 122 -2.53 -25.31 19.11
C PHE A 122 -3.96 -25.23 18.58
N CYS A 123 -4.59 -24.07 18.72
CA CYS A 123 -5.93 -23.85 18.20
C CYS A 123 -5.90 -23.33 16.76
N ARG A 124 -7.09 -23.34 16.17
CA ARG A 124 -7.35 -22.77 14.86
C ARG A 124 -6.91 -21.31 14.79
N ALA A 125 -6.13 -20.98 13.76
CA ALA A 125 -5.62 -19.64 13.54
C ALA A 125 -6.76 -18.60 13.42
N PRO A 126 -6.67 -17.44 14.08
CA PRO A 126 -7.76 -16.47 14.12
C PRO A 126 -8.02 -15.80 12.76
N TRP A 127 -7.05 -15.78 11.84
CA TRP A 127 -7.20 -15.22 10.49
C TRP A 127 -7.71 -16.22 9.45
N ARG A 128 -7.87 -17.50 9.81
CA ARG A 128 -8.54 -18.43 8.90
C ARG A 128 -10.06 -18.18 8.99
N PRO A 129 -10.84 -18.40 7.91
CA PRO A 129 -12.30 -18.47 7.97
C PRO A 129 -12.77 -19.82 8.51
N SER A 130 -13.81 -19.84 9.34
CA SER A 130 -14.32 -21.06 10.00
C SER A 130 -14.79 -22.07 8.96
N ASP A 131 -14.88 -23.35 9.31
CA ASP A 131 -15.35 -24.37 8.37
C ASP A 131 -16.78 -24.05 7.89
N GLU A 132 -17.59 -23.44 8.76
CA GLU A 132 -18.91 -22.92 8.43
C GLU A 132 -18.85 -21.74 7.46
N GLU A 133 -17.94 -20.79 7.67
CA GLU A 133 -17.74 -19.64 6.76
C GLU A 133 -17.23 -20.09 5.39
N ILE A 134 -16.37 -21.12 5.35
CA ILE A 134 -15.89 -21.73 4.11
C ILE A 134 -17.05 -22.45 3.40
N ALA A 135 -17.86 -23.23 4.14
CA ALA A 135 -19.03 -23.91 3.58
C ALA A 135 -20.06 -22.91 3.05
N GLU A 136 -20.28 -21.81 3.75
CA GLU A 136 -21.17 -20.73 3.33
C GLU A 136 -20.63 -20.00 2.10
N GLY A 137 -19.33 -19.71 2.04
CA GLY A 137 -18.68 -19.18 0.85
C GLY A 137 -18.87 -20.10 -0.36
N ARG A 138 -18.73 -21.42 -0.18
CA ARG A 138 -19.01 -22.42 -1.23
C ARG A 138 -20.47 -22.42 -1.65
N ARG A 139 -21.43 -22.33 -0.71
CA ARG A 139 -22.86 -22.22 -1.01
C ARG A 139 -23.17 -20.96 -1.83
N ARG A 140 -22.61 -19.81 -1.45
CA ARG A 140 -22.77 -18.55 -2.19
C ARG A 140 -22.19 -18.60 -3.58
N LEU A 141 -21.00 -19.19 -3.74
CA LEU A 141 -20.39 -19.40 -5.06
C LEU A 141 -21.24 -20.33 -5.93
N ALA A 142 -21.79 -21.41 -5.36
CA ALA A 142 -22.68 -22.30 -6.09
C ALA A 142 -23.97 -21.60 -6.55
N ILE A 143 -24.59 -20.78 -5.68
CA ILE A 143 -25.76 -19.96 -6.05
C ILE A 143 -25.38 -18.96 -7.15
N PHE A 144 -24.27 -18.24 -6.99
CA PHE A 144 -23.80 -17.27 -7.98
C PHE A 144 -23.53 -17.92 -9.35
N SER A 145 -22.85 -19.07 -9.38
CA SER A 145 -22.63 -19.85 -10.60
C SER A 145 -23.94 -20.34 -11.24
N LEU A 146 -24.91 -20.77 -10.45
CA LEU A 146 -26.25 -21.13 -10.95
C LEU A 146 -27.00 -19.92 -11.53
N THR A 147 -26.76 -18.72 -11.01
CA THR A 147 -27.40 -17.49 -11.49
C THR A 147 -26.80 -17.01 -12.82
N LEU A 148 -25.50 -17.21 -13.03
CA LEU A 148 -24.80 -16.86 -14.29
C LEU A 148 -25.11 -17.82 -15.46
N GLN A 149 -25.72 -18.97 -15.20
CA GLN A 149 -26.14 -19.94 -16.22
C GLN A 149 -27.57 -19.68 -16.75
N GLN A 150 -28.28 -18.68 -16.21
CA GLN A 150 -29.59 -18.27 -16.72
C GLN A 150 -29.38 -17.47 -18.02
N PRO A 151 -29.94 -17.90 -19.17
CA PRO A 151 -29.87 -17.08 -20.37
C PRO A 151 -30.63 -15.78 -20.11
N VAL A 152 -29.97 -14.63 -20.27
CA VAL A 152 -30.67 -13.36 -20.45
C VAL A 152 -31.57 -13.57 -21.67
N ALA A 153 -32.88 -13.62 -21.47
CA ALA A 153 -33.85 -13.71 -22.56
C ALA A 153 -33.51 -12.58 -23.55
N ALA A 154 -33.20 -12.95 -24.79
CA ALA A 154 -32.90 -11.97 -25.83
C ALA A 154 -34.08 -11.00 -25.92
N PRO A 155 -33.86 -9.68 -25.90
CA PRO A 155 -34.93 -8.75 -26.21
C PRO A 155 -35.44 -9.08 -27.60
N ASP A 156 -36.77 -9.24 -27.71
CA ASP A 156 -37.48 -9.56 -28.95
C ASP A 156 -36.96 -8.65 -30.07
N PRO A 157 -36.49 -9.18 -31.21
CA PRO A 157 -36.04 -8.35 -32.31
C PRO A 157 -37.28 -7.67 -32.91
N GLY A 158 -37.58 -6.46 -32.42
CA GLY A 158 -38.52 -5.57 -33.06
C GLY A 158 -38.19 -5.41 -34.56
N PRO A 159 -39.18 -5.15 -35.42
CA PRO A 159 -39.03 -5.24 -36.86
C PRO A 159 -37.86 -4.38 -37.36
N CYS A 160 -37.00 -4.99 -38.18
CA CYS A 160 -35.85 -4.33 -38.80
C CYS A 160 -36.29 -3.02 -39.49
N PRO A 161 -35.58 -1.90 -39.27
CA PRO A 161 -35.84 -0.67 -40.01
C PRO A 161 -35.50 -0.85 -41.50
N PRO A 162 -36.26 -0.23 -42.42
CA PRO A 162 -36.05 -0.37 -43.85
C PRO A 162 -34.70 0.22 -44.32
N PRO A 163 -34.14 -0.29 -45.44
CA PRO A 163 -32.82 0.08 -45.93
C PRO A 163 -32.72 1.57 -46.31
N ALA A 164 -31.52 2.13 -46.15
CA ALA A 164 -31.23 3.57 -46.16
C ALA A 164 -31.42 4.30 -47.52
N SER A 165 -31.91 3.64 -48.56
CA SER A 165 -32.12 4.23 -49.90
C SER A 165 -33.38 5.09 -50.02
N GLU A 166 -34.26 5.12 -49.02
CA GLU A 166 -35.50 5.94 -49.04
C GLU A 166 -35.44 7.19 -48.12
N ARG A 167 -34.29 7.49 -47.50
CA ARG A 167 -34.14 8.71 -46.69
C ARG A 167 -33.86 9.92 -47.59
N ALA A 168 -34.93 10.55 -48.10
CA ALA A 168 -34.85 11.83 -48.78
C ALA A 168 -34.18 12.91 -47.89
N PRO A 169 -33.27 13.75 -48.41
CA PRO A 169 -32.60 14.77 -47.62
C PRO A 169 -33.55 15.95 -47.33
N LYS A 170 -33.93 16.13 -46.06
CA LYS A 170 -34.50 17.41 -45.59
C LYS A 170 -33.37 18.43 -45.52
N ILE A 171 -33.32 19.31 -46.53
CA ILE A 171 -32.52 20.54 -46.52
C ILE A 171 -33.02 21.38 -45.34
N ARG A 172 -32.20 21.51 -44.28
CA ARG A 172 -32.39 22.51 -43.23
C ARG A 172 -31.72 23.80 -43.68
N SER A 173 -32.53 24.78 -44.04
CA SER A 173 -32.14 26.16 -44.25
C SER A 173 -31.48 26.72 -42.99
N LEU A 174 -30.23 27.19 -43.16
CA LEU A 174 -29.50 28.00 -42.18
C LEU A 174 -30.08 29.42 -42.20
N GLY A 175 -30.86 29.77 -41.18
CA GLY A 175 -31.26 31.15 -40.91
C GLY A 175 -30.19 31.83 -40.06
N LEU A 176 -29.47 32.78 -40.68
CA LEU A 176 -28.75 33.86 -40.00
C LEU A 176 -29.73 34.61 -39.07
N VAL A 177 -29.34 34.83 -37.82
CA VAL A 177 -29.81 35.99 -37.06
C VAL A 177 -28.60 36.66 -36.42
N THR A 178 -28.48 37.93 -36.76
CA THR A 178 -27.44 38.90 -36.46
C THR A 178 -27.52 39.43 -35.03
N ALA A 179 -26.38 39.97 -34.59
CA ALA A 179 -26.18 40.78 -33.40
C ALA A 179 -27.21 41.92 -33.23
N GLY A 180 -27.50 42.24 -31.98
CA GLY A 180 -28.26 43.41 -31.56
C GLY A 180 -27.74 43.92 -30.22
N ASP A 181 -27.03 45.03 -30.30
CA ASP A 181 -26.57 45.92 -29.22
C ASP A 181 -27.71 46.56 -28.43
N GLY A 182 -27.39 47.00 -27.21
CA GLY A 182 -27.89 48.27 -26.67
C GLY A 182 -28.95 48.21 -25.56
N GLY A 183 -28.61 48.78 -24.40
CA GLY A 183 -29.54 49.14 -23.32
C GLY A 183 -28.88 49.24 -21.97
#